data_AF-A0A958GX61-F1
#
_entry.id   AF-A0A958GX61-F1
#
_cell.length_a   1.000
_cell.length_b   1.000
_cell.length_c   1.000
_cell.angle_alpha   90.00
_cell.angle_beta   90.00
_cell.angle_gamma   90.00
#
_symmetry.space_group_name_H-M   'P 1'
#
loop_
_entity.id
_entity.type
_entity.pdbx_description
1 polymer ?
#
loop_
_entity_poly.entity_id
_entity_poly.type
_entity_poly.pdbx_seq_one_letter_code
_entity_poly.pdbx_strand_id
1 'polypeptide(L)'
;QSKASTIARENFTNLESVFKQSSGDLAAILSDLKYKDKERQSAALAGHLQRNMISSVSGNWKGVRDIGVQHGPLYVLALTNMPAALVELGFITNATEEKRLFSAAYQQRLAEGLKTGIEAYLKETGR
;
A
#
# COMPACT_ATOMS: atom_id res chain seq x y z
N GLN A 1 -1.42 7.86 24.62
CA GLN A 1 -2.17 7.04 23.64
C GLN A 1 -3.60 7.56 23.61
N SER A 2 -4.13 7.90 22.43
CA SER A 2 -5.39 8.66 22.27
C SER A 2 -6.61 7.73 22.31
N LYS A 3 -7.70 8.16 22.98
CA LYS A 3 -9.01 7.47 23.06
C LYS A 3 -9.54 7.01 21.69
N ALA A 4 -9.20 7.72 20.60
CA ALA A 4 -9.61 7.36 19.25
C ALA A 4 -9.01 6.03 18.76
N SER A 5 -7.75 5.73 19.13
CA SER A 5 -7.09 4.46 18.76
C SER A 5 -7.72 3.26 19.48
N THR A 6 -8.16 3.45 20.72
CA THR A 6 -8.87 2.44 21.51
C THR A 6 -10.25 2.14 20.91
N ILE A 7 -11.00 3.17 20.53
CA ILE A 7 -12.33 3.03 19.91
C ILE A 7 -12.22 2.34 18.53
N ALA A 8 -11.24 2.71 17.71
CA ALA A 8 -11.03 2.07 16.41
C ALA A 8 -10.68 0.57 16.56
N ARG A 9 -9.84 0.24 17.55
CA ARG A 9 -9.46 -1.15 17.84
C ARG A 9 -10.63 -1.96 18.40
N GLU A 10 -11.41 -1.41 19.33
CA GLU A 10 -12.62 -2.04 19.88
C GLU A 10 -13.69 -2.29 18.80
N ASN A 11 -13.93 -1.29 17.94
CA ASN A 11 -14.83 -1.42 16.80
C ASN A 11 -14.39 -2.53 15.83
N PHE A 12 -13.08 -2.64 15.57
CA PHE A 12 -12.54 -3.70 14.71
C PHE A 12 -12.74 -5.10 15.29
N THR A 13 -12.48 -5.29 16.59
CA THR A 13 -12.72 -6.56 17.28
C THR A 13 -14.21 -6.93 17.35
N ASN A 14 -15.09 -5.94 17.55
CA ASN A 14 -16.53 -6.18 17.54
C ASN A 14 -17.01 -6.64 16.15
N LEU A 15 -16.46 -6.07 15.07
CA LEU A 15 -16.78 -6.50 13.71
C LEU A 15 -16.38 -7.95 13.40
N GLU A 16 -15.23 -8.41 13.90
CA GLU A 16 -14.81 -9.82 13.77
C GLU A 16 -15.78 -10.78 14.46
N SER A 17 -16.27 -10.41 15.65
CA SER A 17 -17.25 -11.22 16.40
C SER A 17 -18.62 -11.26 15.71
N VAL A 18 -19.11 -10.12 15.24
CA VAL A 18 -20.37 -10.01 14.48
C VAL A 18 -20.29 -10.82 13.19
N PHE A 19 -19.16 -10.77 12.49
CA PHE A 19 -18.93 -11.53 11.26
C PHE A 19 -19.07 -13.04 11.46
N LYS A 20 -18.50 -13.58 12.55
CA LYS A 20 -18.62 -15.02 12.90
C LYS A 20 -20.03 -15.44 13.29
N GLN A 21 -20.87 -14.50 13.68
CA GLN A 21 -22.22 -14.76 14.21
C GLN A 21 -23.33 -14.37 13.22
N SER A 22 -22.98 -13.75 12.09
CA SER A 22 -23.91 -13.27 11.05
C SER A 22 -24.32 -14.39 10.11
N SER A 23 -25.62 -14.54 9.86
CA SER A 23 -26.19 -15.49 8.89
C SER A 23 -26.12 -14.97 7.44
N GLY A 24 -26.04 -15.93 6.49
CA GLY A 24 -25.97 -15.81 5.02
C GLY A 24 -25.77 -14.42 4.42
N ASP A 25 -26.86 -13.66 4.25
CA ASP A 25 -26.86 -12.39 3.52
C ASP A 25 -26.08 -11.28 4.24
N LEU A 26 -26.14 -11.21 5.57
CA LEU A 26 -25.38 -10.23 6.35
C LEU A 26 -23.88 -10.53 6.28
N ALA A 27 -23.50 -11.81 6.34
CA ALA A 27 -22.11 -12.21 6.16
C ALA A 27 -21.58 -11.84 4.77
N ALA A 28 -22.41 -11.96 3.72
CA ALA A 28 -22.05 -11.56 2.37
C ALA A 28 -21.86 -10.04 2.24
N ILE A 29 -22.78 -9.23 2.79
CA ILE A 29 -22.68 -7.76 2.79
C ILE A 29 -21.44 -7.31 3.56
N LEU A 30 -21.19 -7.87 4.75
CA LEU A 30 -20.02 -7.53 5.56
C LEU A 30 -18.71 -7.92 4.86
N SER A 31 -18.69 -9.04 4.13
CA SER A 31 -17.55 -9.46 3.32
C SER A 31 -17.26 -8.47 2.20
N ASP A 32 -18.29 -8.02 1.46
CA ASP A 32 -18.16 -7.01 0.40
C ASP A 32 -17.64 -5.67 0.96
N LEU A 33 -18.17 -5.23 2.11
CA LEU A 33 -17.71 -4.00 2.77
C LEU A 33 -16.24 -4.10 3.20
N LYS A 34 -15.82 -5.22 3.80
CA LYS A 34 -14.42 -5.45 4.16
C LYS A 34 -13.51 -5.46 2.92
N TYR A 35 -13.96 -6.10 1.84
CA TYR A 35 -13.21 -6.13 0.59
C TYR A 35 -13.03 -4.73 0.00
N LYS A 36 -14.10 -3.92 -0.05
CA LYS A 36 -14.05 -2.53 -0.52
C LYS A 36 -13.18 -1.63 0.34
N ASP A 37 -13.22 -1.79 1.67
CA ASP A 37 -12.32 -1.03 2.56
C ASP A 37 -10.86 -1.43 2.32
N LYS A 38 -10.56 -2.73 2.23
CA LYS A 38 -9.22 -3.22 1.86
C LYS A 38 -8.75 -2.60 0.54
N GLU A 39 -9.60 -2.59 -0.48
CA GLU A 39 -9.27 -2.04 -1.80
C GLU A 39 -8.93 -0.54 -1.71
N ARG A 40 -9.79 0.24 -1.03
CA ARG A 40 -9.55 1.67 -0.80
C ARG A 40 -8.25 1.93 -0.04
N GLN A 41 -8.00 1.16 1.01
CA GLN A 41 -6.78 1.28 1.83
C GLN A 41 -5.53 0.87 1.04
N SER A 42 -5.63 -0.15 0.19
CA SER A 42 -4.55 -0.60 -0.68
C SER A 42 -4.19 0.47 -1.72
N ALA A 43 -5.20 1.11 -2.32
CA ALA A 43 -4.99 2.23 -3.24
C ALA A 43 -4.33 3.43 -2.55
N ALA A 44 -4.75 3.76 -1.33
CA ALA A 44 -4.13 4.81 -0.53
C ALA A 44 -2.66 4.49 -0.21
N LEU A 45 -2.36 3.27 0.24
CA LEU A 45 -1.00 2.79 0.48
C LEU A 45 -0.15 2.90 -0.80
N ALA A 46 -0.63 2.36 -1.92
CA ALA A 46 0.07 2.39 -3.20
C ALA A 46 0.37 3.83 -3.65
N GLY A 47 -0.58 4.75 -3.47
CA GLY A 47 -0.38 6.17 -3.79
C GLY A 47 0.72 6.82 -2.95
N HIS A 48 0.80 6.50 -1.65
CA HIS A 48 1.88 7.00 -0.80
C HIS A 48 3.24 6.40 -1.16
N LEU A 49 3.30 5.10 -1.43
CA LEU A 49 4.52 4.44 -1.88
C LEU A 49 5.03 5.07 -3.19
N GLN A 50 4.15 5.18 -4.20
CA GLN A 50 4.49 5.72 -5.52
C GLN A 50 5.05 7.15 -5.42
N ARG A 51 4.29 8.06 -4.80
CA ARG A 51 4.69 9.48 -4.71
C ARG A 51 6.02 9.67 -4.00
N ASN A 52 6.23 9.01 -2.87
CA ASN A 52 7.45 9.18 -2.08
C ASN A 52 8.65 8.46 -2.72
N MET A 53 8.45 7.29 -3.31
CA MET A 53 9.49 6.59 -4.07
C MET A 53 9.98 7.45 -5.24
N ILE A 54 9.07 7.95 -6.09
CA ILE A 54 9.44 8.80 -7.24
C ILE A 54 10.13 10.10 -6.78
N SER A 55 9.59 10.76 -5.75
CA SER A 55 10.16 12.00 -5.22
C SER A 55 11.57 11.80 -4.63
N SER A 56 11.87 10.60 -4.14
CA SER A 56 13.19 10.31 -3.58
C SER A 56 14.30 10.31 -4.65
N VAL A 57 14.00 9.89 -5.88
CA VAL A 57 14.99 9.71 -6.95
C VAL A 57 14.93 10.77 -8.05
N SER A 58 13.80 11.45 -8.25
CA SER A 58 13.59 12.38 -9.38
C SER A 58 14.56 13.56 -9.42
N GLY A 59 15.08 14.01 -8.27
CA GLY A 59 16.06 15.09 -8.20
C GLY A 59 17.49 14.70 -8.61
N ASN A 60 17.86 13.44 -8.40
CA ASN A 60 19.25 12.96 -8.59
C ASN A 60 19.41 12.12 -9.86
N TRP A 61 18.32 11.51 -10.37
CA TRP A 61 18.31 10.70 -11.57
C TRP A 61 17.34 11.27 -12.61
N LYS A 62 17.89 11.83 -13.70
CA LYS A 62 17.09 12.42 -14.79
C LYS A 62 16.26 11.35 -15.51
N GLY A 63 15.06 11.72 -15.97
CA GLY A 63 14.22 10.83 -16.78
C GLY A 63 13.62 9.64 -16.01
N VAL A 64 13.59 9.69 -14.67
CA VAL A 64 12.71 8.81 -13.90
C VAL A 64 11.26 9.14 -14.28
N ARG A 65 10.48 8.12 -14.62
CA ARG A 65 9.08 8.27 -15.03
C ARG A 65 8.16 7.85 -13.90
N ASP A 66 7.20 8.71 -13.59
CA ASP A 66 6.06 8.33 -12.74
C ASP A 66 5.01 7.62 -13.61
N ILE A 67 4.82 6.32 -13.40
CA ILE A 67 3.81 5.52 -14.11
C ILE A 67 2.46 5.46 -13.36
N GLY A 68 2.38 6.09 -12.19
CA GLY A 68 1.20 6.08 -11.34
C GLY A 68 0.91 4.74 -10.67
N VAL A 69 -0.20 4.69 -9.93
CA VAL A 69 -0.73 3.46 -9.33
C VAL A 69 -1.52 2.70 -10.39
N GLN A 70 -1.24 1.41 -10.54
CA GLN A 70 -1.95 0.53 -11.45
C GLN A 70 -2.76 -0.52 -10.67
N HIS A 71 -3.92 -0.88 -11.22
CA HIS A 71 -4.80 -1.91 -10.66
C HIS A 71 -4.75 -3.17 -11.52
N GLY A 72 -4.78 -4.34 -10.89
CA GLY A 72 -4.78 -5.61 -11.61
C GLY A 72 -5.04 -6.82 -10.71
N PRO A 73 -5.45 -7.97 -11.28
CA PRO A 73 -5.77 -9.19 -10.54
C PRO A 73 -4.48 -9.94 -10.13
N LEU A 74 -3.73 -9.36 -9.20
CA LEU A 74 -2.50 -9.97 -8.70
C LEU A 74 -2.82 -10.89 -7.52
N TYR A 75 -2.62 -12.20 -7.69
CA TYR A 75 -2.89 -13.20 -6.65
C TYR A 75 -2.23 -12.87 -5.30
N VAL A 76 -0.99 -12.37 -5.33
CA VAL A 76 -0.25 -11.98 -4.12
C VAL A 76 -0.95 -10.87 -3.32
N LEU A 77 -1.69 -9.98 -4.01
CA LEU A 77 -2.48 -8.92 -3.35
C LEU A 77 -3.89 -9.40 -2.99
N ALA A 78 -4.44 -10.36 -3.73
CA ALA A 78 -5.76 -10.93 -3.44
C ALA A 78 -5.78 -11.70 -2.12
N LEU A 79 -4.71 -12.45 -1.81
CA LEU A 79 -4.62 -13.35 -0.66
C LEU A 79 -4.36 -12.65 0.69
N THR A 80 -4.26 -11.32 0.72
CA THR A 80 -4.02 -10.57 1.96
C THR A 80 -5.32 -10.14 2.65
N ASN A 81 -5.32 -10.16 3.98
CA ASN A 81 -6.43 -9.62 4.78
C ASN A 81 -6.21 -8.15 5.21
N MET A 82 -5.09 -7.56 4.78
CA MET A 82 -4.67 -6.20 5.07
C MET A 82 -4.39 -5.43 3.78
N PRO A 83 -4.30 -4.09 3.83
CA PRO A 83 -3.90 -3.28 2.69
C PRO A 83 -2.54 -3.74 2.15
N ALA A 84 -2.45 -3.92 0.83
CA ALA A 84 -1.24 -4.45 0.19
C ALA A 84 -1.00 -3.79 -1.16
N ALA A 85 0.27 -3.65 -1.53
CA ALA A 85 0.70 -3.13 -2.83
C ALA A 85 1.93 -3.90 -3.32
N LEU A 86 2.02 -4.09 -4.63
CA LEU A 86 3.22 -4.59 -5.30
C LEU A 86 3.90 -3.37 -5.94
N VAL A 87 5.21 -3.23 -5.72
CA VAL A 87 6.00 -2.12 -6.24
C VAL A 87 6.97 -2.64 -7.30
N GLU A 88 6.87 -2.10 -8.50
CA GLU A 88 7.86 -2.28 -9.56
C GLU A 88 8.87 -1.14 -9.51
N LEU A 89 10.15 -1.45 -9.28
CA LEU A 89 11.19 -0.43 -9.06
C LEU A 89 11.76 0.17 -10.36
N GLY A 90 11.51 -0.45 -11.51
CA GLY A 90 11.99 -0.03 -12.83
C GLY A 90 12.02 -1.18 -13.83
N PHE A 91 12.34 -0.89 -15.10
CA PHE A 91 12.36 -1.87 -16.18
C PHE A 91 13.80 -2.30 -16.53
N ILE A 92 14.14 -3.57 -16.31
CA ILE A 92 15.45 -4.14 -16.68
C ILE A 92 15.67 -4.12 -18.20
N THR A 93 14.59 -4.13 -18.99
CA THR A 93 14.66 -3.99 -20.45
C THR A 93 15.06 -2.59 -20.92
N ASN A 94 15.05 -1.59 -20.02
CA ASN A 94 15.58 -0.26 -20.29
C ASN A 94 17.02 -0.15 -19.75
N ALA A 95 18.00 -0.04 -20.64
CA ALA A 95 19.42 -0.01 -20.27
C ALA A 95 19.81 1.11 -19.28
N THR A 96 19.05 2.21 -19.22
CA THR A 96 19.29 3.28 -18.23
C THR A 96 18.77 2.88 -16.86
N GLU A 97 17.57 2.30 -16.79
CA GLU A 97 17.00 1.84 -15.52
C GLU A 97 17.71 0.61 -14.98
N GLU A 98 18.08 -0.34 -15.85
CA GLU A 98 18.89 -1.50 -15.47
C GLU A 98 20.15 -1.07 -14.71
N LYS A 99 20.97 -0.19 -15.31
CA LYS A 99 22.19 0.33 -14.66
C LYS A 99 21.91 1.00 -13.31
N ARG A 100 20.78 1.68 -13.16
CA ARG A 100 20.36 2.29 -11.89
C ARG A 100 19.95 1.22 -10.89
N LEU A 101 19.18 0.22 -11.30
CA LEU A 101 18.74 -0.87 -10.44
C LEU A 101 19.92 -1.68 -9.89
N PHE A 102 21.07 -1.74 -10.58
CA PHE A 102 22.31 -2.32 -10.05
C PHE A 102 23.13 -1.38 -9.14
N SER A 103 22.75 -0.11 -9.01
CA SER A 103 23.45 0.86 -8.16
C SER A 103 22.94 0.81 -6.72
N ALA A 104 23.85 0.55 -5.77
CA ALA A 104 23.53 0.58 -4.35
C ALA A 104 22.96 1.94 -3.89
N ALA A 105 23.47 3.05 -4.42
CA ALA A 105 22.97 4.38 -4.10
C ALA A 105 21.52 4.60 -4.56
N TYR A 106 21.16 4.06 -5.73
CA TYR A 106 19.79 4.15 -6.26
C TYR A 106 18.84 3.25 -5.47
N GLN A 107 19.23 2.01 -5.20
CA GLN A 107 18.46 1.08 -4.37
C GLN A 107 18.18 1.65 -2.97
N GLN A 108 19.21 2.21 -2.33
CA GLN A 108 19.09 2.84 -1.03
C GLN A 108 18.10 4.00 -1.06
N ARG A 109 18.16 4.83 -2.12
CA ARG A 109 17.26 5.97 -2.24
C ARG A 109 15.81 5.55 -2.47
N LEU A 110 15.57 4.55 -3.32
CA LEU A 110 14.24 3.96 -3.49
C LEU A 110 13.69 3.39 -2.18
N ALA A 111 14.52 2.66 -1.42
CA ALA A 111 14.14 2.10 -0.13
C ALA A 111 13.77 3.19 0.89
N GLU A 112 14.52 4.28 0.94
CA GLU A 112 14.17 5.46 1.75
C GLU A 112 12.84 6.08 1.34
N GLY A 113 12.61 6.25 0.03
CA GLY A 113 11.35 6.75 -0.49
C GLY A 113 10.17 5.86 -0.12
N LEU A 114 10.32 4.54 -0.20
CA LEU A 114 9.31 3.57 0.21
C LEU A 114 9.06 3.63 1.72
N LYS A 115 10.11 3.68 2.55
CA LYS A 115 9.99 3.87 4.00
C LYS A 115 9.16 5.13 4.31
N THR A 116 9.51 6.27 3.71
CA THR A 116 8.75 7.52 3.91
C THR A 116 7.30 7.38 3.43
N GLY A 117 7.05 6.67 2.33
CA GLY A 117 5.70 6.36 1.87
C GLY A 117 4.88 5.54 2.88
N ILE A 118 5.48 4.52 3.48
CA ILE A 118 4.84 3.71 4.53
C ILE A 118 4.53 4.58 5.76
N GLU A 119 5.50 5.38 6.22
CA GLU A 119 5.33 6.28 7.37
C GLU A 119 4.22 7.31 7.11
N ALA A 120 4.16 7.87 5.91
CA ALA A 120 3.11 8.80 5.51
C ALA A 120 1.71 8.14 5.51
N TYR A 121 1.61 6.92 4.99
CA TYR A 121 0.35 6.16 5.01
C TYR A 121 -0.11 5.83 6.44
N LEU A 122 0.80 5.37 7.30
CA LEU A 122 0.47 5.06 8.70
C LEU A 122 -0.01 6.31 9.46
N LYS A 123 0.69 7.44 9.26
CA LYS A 123 0.31 8.72 9.85
C LYS A 123 -1.08 9.20 9.40
N GLU A 124 -1.40 9.07 8.11
CA GLU A 124 -2.72 9.43 7.59
C GLU A 124 -3.83 8.53 8.13
N THR A 125 -3.56 7.22 8.25
CA THR A 125 -4.55 6.23 8.68
C THR A 125 -4.65 6.07 10.20
N GLY A 126 -3.86 6.82 10.97
CA GLY A 126 -3.89 6.81 12.43
C GLY A 126 -3.43 5.48 13.04
N ARG A 127 -2.56 4.75 12.33
CA ARG A 127 -1.97 3.47 12.76
C ARG A 127 -0.54 3.64 13.26
#